data_AF-A0A9R1U359-F1
#
_entry.id   AF-A0A9R1U359-F1
#
_cell.length_a   1.000
_cell.length_b   1.000
_cell.length_c   1.000
_cell.angle_alpha   90.00
_cell.angle_beta   90.00
_cell.angle_gamma   90.00
#
_symmetry.space_group_name_H-M   'P 1'
#
loop_
_entity.id
_entity.type
_entity.pdbx_description
1 polymer ?
#
loop_
_entity_poly.entity_id
_entity_poly.type
_entity_poly.pdbx_seq_one_letter_code
_entity_poly.pdbx_strand_id
1 'polypeptide(L)'
;MQGMSMKSILKNPSLIPLFTCFGIGLVGSAAYLLRLAVANPDVSWQPKKNPEPWQAYKNKEYKLISIADTNKVDKVKIPEY
;
A
#
# COMPACT_ATOMS: atom_id res chain seq x y z
N MET A 1 -25.18 -19.52 -16.55
CA MET A 1 -25.02 -18.05 -16.64
C MET A 1 -23.89 -17.74 -17.61
N GLN A 2 -24.22 -17.26 -18.81
CA GLN A 2 -23.26 -16.93 -19.86
C GLN A 2 -22.60 -15.59 -19.51
N GLY A 3 -21.28 -15.56 -19.30
CA GLY A 3 -20.55 -14.34 -18.95
C GLY A 3 -19.48 -14.49 -17.87
N MET A 4 -19.59 -15.49 -16.98
CA MET A 4 -18.62 -15.71 -15.87
C MET A 4 -17.51 -16.74 -16.17
N SER A 5 -17.55 -17.38 -17.33
CA SER A 5 -16.49 -18.32 -17.76
C SER A 5 -15.41 -17.59 -18.54
N MET A 6 -14.13 -17.94 -18.31
CA MET A 6 -12.99 -17.46 -19.11
C MET A 6 -13.25 -17.60 -20.62
N LYS A 7 -13.91 -18.68 -21.05
CA LYS A 7 -14.29 -18.89 -22.46
C LYS A 7 -15.29 -17.85 -23.00
N SER A 8 -16.13 -17.28 -22.13
CA SER A 8 -17.13 -16.27 -22.50
C SER A 8 -16.53 -14.86 -22.63
N ILE A 9 -15.47 -14.59 -21.87
CA ILE A 9 -14.71 -13.33 -21.91
C ILE A 9 -13.87 -13.27 -23.20
N LEU A 10 -13.20 -14.38 -23.56
CA LEU A 10 -12.47 -14.47 -24.84
C LEU A 10 -13.41 -14.41 -26.06
N LYS A 11 -14.65 -14.89 -25.93
CA LYS A 11 -15.63 -14.87 -27.02
C LYS A 11 -16.20 -13.47 -27.31
N ASN A 12 -16.10 -12.55 -26.35
CA ASN A 12 -16.60 -11.18 -26.47
C ASN A 12 -15.47 -10.19 -26.13
N PRO A 13 -14.67 -9.75 -27.12
CA PRO A 13 -13.48 -8.94 -26.89
C PRO A 13 -13.77 -7.58 -26.23
N SER A 14 -15.00 -7.08 -26.33
CA SER A 14 -15.45 -5.85 -25.68
C SER A 14 -15.43 -5.90 -24.14
N LEU A 15 -15.46 -7.10 -23.53
CA LEU A 15 -15.40 -7.23 -22.06
C LEU A 15 -13.96 -7.18 -21.50
N ILE A 16 -12.95 -7.41 -22.34
CA ILE A 16 -11.55 -7.40 -21.94
C ILE A 16 -11.12 -6.06 -21.32
N PRO A 17 -11.36 -4.88 -21.94
CA PRO A 17 -10.93 -3.61 -21.35
C PRO A 17 -11.60 -3.29 -20.00
N LEU A 18 -12.86 -3.72 -19.82
CA LEU A 18 -13.60 -3.54 -18.57
C LEU A 18 -12.95 -4.35 -17.43
N PHE A 19 -12.68 -5.64 -17.67
CA PHE A 19 -12.04 -6.50 -16.68
C PHE A 19 -10.59 -6.10 -16.40
N THR A 20 -9.87 -5.58 -17.38
CA THR A 20 -8.51 -5.06 -17.18
C THR A 20 -8.51 -3.86 -16.24
N CYS A 21 -9.38 -2.87 -16.45
CA CYS A 21 -9.47 -1.71 -15.55
C CYS A 21 -9.86 -2.13 -14.12
N PHE A 22 -10.83 -3.03 -14.00
CA PHE A 22 -11.25 -3.59 -12.72
C PHE A 22 -10.13 -4.38 -12.02
N GLY A 23 -9.42 -5.23 -12.77
CA GLY A 23 -8.28 -6.01 -12.26
C GLY A 23 -7.15 -5.11 -11.77
N ILE A 24 -6.80 -4.07 -12.53
CA ILE A 24 -5.80 -3.08 -12.11
C ILE A 24 -6.26 -2.37 -10.82
N GLY A 25 -7.52 -1.98 -10.72
CA GLY A 25 -8.08 -1.37 -9.52
C GLY A 25 -8.02 -2.28 -8.29
N LEU A 26 -8.39 -3.54 -8.43
CA LEU A 26 -8.32 -4.53 -7.36
C LEU A 26 -6.88 -4.78 -6.89
N VAL A 27 -5.97 -4.98 -7.83
CA VAL A 27 -4.54 -5.22 -7.53
C VAL A 27 -3.93 -3.99 -6.86
N GLY A 28 -4.21 -2.78 -7.37
CA GLY A 28 -3.73 -1.54 -6.78
C GLY A 28 -4.24 -1.32 -5.36
N SER A 29 -5.54 -1.57 -5.12
CA SER A 29 -6.15 -1.46 -3.79
C SER A 29 -5.53 -2.47 -2.80
N ALA A 30 -5.43 -3.74 -3.21
CA ALA A 30 -4.84 -4.78 -2.36
C ALA A 30 -3.36 -4.49 -2.05
N ALA A 31 -2.58 -4.04 -3.05
CA ALA A 31 -1.19 -3.66 -2.86
C ALA A 31 -1.04 -2.49 -1.88
N TYR A 32 -1.90 -1.47 -1.98
CA TYR A 32 -1.88 -0.32 -1.07
C TYR A 32 -2.24 -0.73 0.36
N LEU A 33 -3.26 -1.57 0.54
CA LEU A 33 -3.65 -2.09 1.86
C LEU A 33 -2.55 -2.95 2.48
N LEU A 34 -1.90 -3.82 1.72
CA LEU A 34 -0.77 -4.62 2.20
C LEU A 34 0.41 -3.73 2.62
N ARG A 35 0.70 -2.71 1.82
CA ARG A 35 1.72 -1.72 2.16
C ARG A 35 1.38 -0.99 3.46
N LEU A 36 0.12 -0.58 3.62
CA LEU A 36 -0.38 0.10 4.80
C LEU A 36 -0.26 -0.80 6.03
N ALA A 37 -0.65 -2.07 5.90
CA ALA A 37 -0.56 -3.07 6.96
C ALA A 37 0.88 -3.28 7.46
N VAL A 38 1.86 -3.40 6.55
CA VAL A 38 3.23 -3.77 6.93
C VAL A 38 4.10 -2.56 7.27
N ALA A 39 3.91 -1.45 6.57
CA ALA A 39 4.84 -0.32 6.61
C ALA A 39 4.28 0.91 7.36
N ASN A 40 3.23 0.75 8.18
CA ASN A 40 2.70 1.80 9.04
C ASN A 40 3.41 1.84 10.40
N PRO A 41 3.78 3.03 10.91
CA PRO A 41 4.31 3.17 12.26
C PRO A 41 3.28 2.86 13.35
N ASP A 42 1.99 3.04 13.05
CA ASP A 42 0.88 2.83 14.00
C ASP A 42 0.39 1.38 14.05
N VAL A 43 0.81 0.53 13.11
CA VAL A 43 0.38 -0.88 13.02
C VAL A 43 1.51 -1.78 13.47
N SER A 44 1.35 -2.38 14.65
CA SER A 44 2.32 -3.35 15.18
C SER A 44 1.74 -4.76 15.18
N TRP A 45 2.31 -5.64 14.37
CA TRP A 45 1.97 -7.07 14.33
C TRP A 45 2.59 -7.86 15.49
N GLN A 46 3.51 -7.25 16.25
CA GLN A 46 4.22 -7.91 17.35
C GLN A 46 4.27 -7.03 18.62
N PRO A 47 3.11 -6.69 19.20
CA PRO A 47 3.02 -5.73 20.31
C PRO A 47 3.79 -6.17 21.56
N LYS A 48 4.00 -7.47 21.76
CA LYS A 48 4.75 -8.01 22.93
C LYS A 48 6.27 -8.05 22.74
N LYS A 49 6.76 -8.08 21.50
CA LYS A 49 8.20 -8.26 21.20
C LYS A 49 8.90 -6.94 20.93
N ASN A 50 8.16 -5.93 20.48
CA ASN A 50 8.70 -4.61 20.22
C ASN A 50 7.81 -3.54 20.91
N PRO A 51 8.15 -3.15 22.16
CA PRO A 51 7.36 -2.21 22.94
C PRO A 51 7.33 -0.79 22.33
N GLU A 52 8.27 -0.46 21.43
CA GLU A 52 8.31 0.84 20.73
C GLU A 52 8.37 0.70 19.19
N PRO A 53 7.26 0.30 18.52
CA PRO A 53 7.21 0.10 17.07
C PRO A 53 7.60 1.32 16.22
N TRP A 54 7.28 2.52 16.71
CA TRP A 54 7.53 3.80 16.03
C TRP A 54 9.04 4.11 15.88
N GLN A 55 9.92 3.54 16.71
CA GLN A 55 11.37 3.73 16.60
C GLN A 55 11.91 3.28 15.24
N ALA A 56 11.29 2.28 14.60
CA ALA A 56 11.69 1.78 13.28
C ALA A 56 11.57 2.83 12.16
N TYR A 57 10.70 3.83 12.35
CA TYR A 57 10.44 4.91 11.40
C TYR A 57 11.06 6.24 11.81
N LYS A 58 11.77 6.34 12.95
CA LYS A 58 12.39 7.58 13.44
C LYS A 58 13.27 8.29 12.41
N ASN A 59 14.01 7.51 11.61
CA ASN A 59 14.91 8.03 10.59
C ASN A 59 14.41 7.81 9.16
N LYS A 60 13.24 7.20 8.96
CA LYS A 60 12.73 6.81 7.64
C LYS A 60 11.47 7.59 7.31
N GLU A 61 11.35 7.96 6.04
CA GLU A 61 10.12 8.59 5.58
C GLU A 61 9.02 7.55 5.43
N TYR A 62 7.84 7.88 5.93
CA TYR A 62 6.66 7.08 5.72
C TYR A 62 6.00 7.36 4.35
N LYS A 63 6.33 8.45 3.66
CA LYS A 63 5.65 8.82 2.40
C LYS A 63 6.11 7.92 1.24
N LEU A 64 5.17 7.46 0.41
CA LEU A 64 5.49 6.64 -0.77
C LEU A 64 6.21 7.42 -1.87
N ILE A 65 5.85 8.68 -2.06
CA ILE A 65 6.47 9.59 -3.03
C ILE A 65 6.76 10.88 -2.28
N SER A 66 8.04 11.18 -2.10
CA SER A 66 8.46 12.50 -1.64
C SER A 66 8.64 13.41 -2.85
N ILE A 67 7.98 14.56 -2.83
CA ILE A 67 7.96 15.55 -3.91
C ILE A 67 9.10 16.58 -3.74
N ALA A 68 9.84 16.52 -2.63
CA ALA A 68 10.92 17.43 -2.29
C ALA A 68 12.07 16.65 -1.63
N ASP A 69 13.31 17.13 -1.78
CA ASP A 69 14.50 16.59 -1.11
C ASP A 69 14.39 16.74 0.41
N THR A 70 13.73 15.78 1.04
CA THR A 70 13.46 15.81 2.48
C THR A 70 14.71 15.55 3.31
N ASN A 71 15.81 15.17 2.64
CA ASN A 71 17.16 15.13 3.21
C ASN A 71 17.69 16.51 3.64
N LYS A 72 17.09 17.62 3.18
CA LYS A 72 17.50 18.99 3.51
C LYS A 72 16.62 19.68 4.54
N VAL A 73 15.48 19.08 4.92
CA VAL A 73 14.60 19.61 5.95
C VAL A 73 15.01 18.95 7.25
N ASP A 74 15.50 19.74 8.21
CA ASP A 74 15.80 19.28 9.55
C ASP A 74 14.63 18.47 10.08
N LYS A 75 14.85 17.16 10.30
CA LYS A 75 13.83 16.29 10.88
C LYS A 75 13.52 16.84 12.26
N VAL A 76 12.34 17.43 12.42
CA VAL A 76 11.85 17.92 13.72
C VAL A 76 11.99 16.76 14.70
N LYS A 77 12.88 16.91 15.69
CA LYS A 77 13.05 15.90 16.75
C LYS A 77 11.71 15.79 17.46
N ILE A 78 11.04 14.66 17.26
CA ILE A 78 9.82 14.32 17.98
C ILE A 78 10.22 14.23 19.47
N PRO A 79 9.55 14.94 20.39
CA PRO A 79 9.88 14.86 21.81
C PRO A 79 9.77 13.42 22.28
N GLU A 80 10.86 12.90 22.84
CA GLU A 80 10.88 11.59 23.49
C GLU A 80 10.14 11.72 24.83
N TYR A 81 9.12 10.89 25.03
CA TYR A 81 8.34 10.82 26.27
C TYR A 81 8.78 9.62 27.12
#